data_AF-A0A8B6CIP0-F1
#
_entry.id   AF-A0A8B6CIP0-F1
#
_cell.length_a   1.000
_cell.length_b   1.000
_cell.length_c   1.000
_cell.angle_alpha   90.00
_cell.angle_beta   90.00
_cell.angle_gamma   90.00
#
_symmetry.space_group_name_H-M   'P 1'
#
loop_
_entity.id
_entity.type
_entity.pdbx_description
1 polymer ?
#
loop_
_entity_poly.entity_id
_entity_poly.type
_entity_poly.pdbx_seq_one_letter_code
_entity_poly.pdbx_strand_id
1 'polypeptide(L)'
;MPLILSPSMLLTGKQDYLPVITDTYNLKDMYRAQWKHVQVLSDIFWKHWRSDYLQCLQQRRKWHVDKDDIKVGDVILMRDKSIYRGEWPLGIVEEVFKSDDGKVRKARLRIYKEGKAVTYTRPISEMVLLVD
;
A
#
# COMPACT_ATOMS: atom_id res chain seq x y z
N MET A 1 29.92 -2.63 -27.59
CA MET A 1 28.79 -2.08 -26.81
C MET A 1 28.42 -3.07 -25.72
N PRO A 2 28.19 -2.65 -24.46
CA PRO A 2 27.73 -3.56 -23.41
C PRO A 2 26.29 -4.02 -23.71
N LEU A 3 26.05 -5.32 -23.65
CA LEU A 3 24.73 -5.92 -23.84
C LEU A 3 23.89 -5.71 -22.58
N ILE A 4 22.70 -5.13 -22.74
CA ILE A 4 21.77 -4.90 -21.63
C ILE A 4 21.08 -6.22 -21.29
N LEU A 5 21.26 -6.70 -20.06
CA LEU A 5 20.59 -7.88 -19.54
C LEU A 5 19.19 -7.52 -19.05
N SER A 6 18.16 -8.16 -19.62
CA SER A 6 16.80 -8.08 -19.12
C SER A 6 16.52 -9.18 -18.08
N PRO A 7 15.56 -9.00 -17.16
CA PRO A 7 15.16 -10.05 -16.23
C PRO A 7 14.72 -11.34 -16.93
N SER A 8 14.08 -11.25 -18.09
CA SER A 8 13.69 -12.41 -18.91
C SER A 8 14.91 -13.19 -19.39
N MET A 9 15.97 -12.50 -19.83
CA MET A 9 17.22 -13.12 -20.29
C MET A 9 17.93 -13.89 -19.17
N LEU A 10 17.88 -13.38 -17.94
CA LEU A 10 18.40 -14.09 -16.76
C LEU A 10 17.56 -15.32 -16.42
N LEU A 11 16.23 -15.22 -16.50
CA LEU A 11 15.30 -16.29 -16.14
C LEU A 11 15.27 -17.44 -17.15
N THR A 12 15.40 -17.13 -18.45
CA THR A 12 15.26 -18.14 -19.52
C THR A 12 16.58 -18.59 -20.11
N GLY A 13 17.69 -17.88 -19.82
CA GLY A 13 18.98 -18.11 -20.46
C GLY A 13 18.96 -17.86 -21.98
N LYS A 14 17.85 -17.32 -22.50
CA LYS A 14 17.68 -17.00 -23.90
C LYS A 14 18.05 -15.56 -24.10
N GLN A 15 19.00 -15.34 -25.00
CA GLN A 15 19.32 -14.01 -25.46
C GLN A 15 18.29 -13.67 -26.54
N ASP A 16 17.29 -12.87 -26.18
CA ASP A 16 16.35 -12.35 -27.17
C ASP A 16 17.16 -11.57 -28.21
N TYR A 17 17.12 -12.02 -29.47
CA TYR A 17 17.62 -11.25 -30.60
C TYR A 17 16.70 -10.06 -30.77
N LEU A 18 16.94 -9.00 -29.98
CA LEU A 18 16.37 -7.70 -30.27
C LEU A 18 16.76 -7.37 -31.71
N PRO A 19 15.84 -6.84 -32.54
CA PRO A 19 16.25 -6.29 -33.82
C PRO A 19 17.37 -5.30 -33.51
N VAL A 20 18.52 -5.49 -34.15
CA VAL A 20 19.69 -4.62 -34.03
C VAL A 20 19.16 -3.20 -34.03
N ILE A 21 19.34 -2.50 -32.91
CA ILE A 21 19.00 -1.08 -32.80
C ILE A 21 19.97 -0.40 -33.77
N THR A 22 19.57 -0.28 -35.03
CA THR A 22 20.26 0.55 -36.00
C THR A 22 20.25 1.96 -35.44
N ASP A 23 21.30 2.74 -35.71
CA ASP A 23 21.58 4.09 -35.17
C ASP A 23 20.50 5.17 -35.46
N THR A 24 19.30 4.76 -35.84
CA THR A 24 18.16 5.58 -36.23
C THR A 24 17.18 5.85 -35.06
N TYR A 25 17.19 5.04 -34.00
CA TYR A 25 16.30 5.22 -32.84
C TYR A 25 17.08 5.80 -31.66
N ASN A 26 16.64 6.94 -31.15
CA ASN A 26 17.27 7.59 -30.00
C ASN A 26 17.12 6.72 -28.74
N LEU A 27 18.21 6.07 -28.33
CA LEU A 27 18.28 5.19 -27.16
C LEU A 27 17.65 5.84 -25.90
N LYS A 28 17.83 7.15 -25.74
CA LYS A 28 17.27 7.94 -24.63
C LYS A 28 15.75 7.89 -24.58
N ASP A 29 15.10 7.95 -25.75
CA ASP A 29 13.64 7.93 -25.85
C ASP A 29 13.09 6.54 -25.57
N MET A 30 13.80 5.49 -26.00
CA MET A 30 13.47 4.10 -25.66
C MET A 30 13.54 3.85 -24.15
N TYR A 31 14.64 4.25 -23.49
CA TYR A 31 14.76 4.12 -22.03
C TYR A 31 13.70 4.91 -21.28
N ARG A 32 13.37 6.12 -21.75
CA ARG A 32 12.32 6.94 -21.13
C ARG A 32 10.94 6.27 -21.27
N ALA A 33 10.64 5.69 -22.43
CA ALA A 33 9.40 4.95 -22.65
C ALA A 33 9.31 3.71 -21.76
N GLN A 34 10.39 2.93 -21.67
CA GLN A 34 10.46 1.76 -20.80
C GLN A 34 10.35 2.14 -19.32
N TRP A 35 11.04 3.18 -18.87
CA TRP A 35 10.93 3.66 -17.49
C TRP A 35 9.50 4.09 -17.16
N LYS A 36 8.85 4.87 -18.05
CA LYS A 36 7.43 5.23 -17.90
C LYS A 36 6.54 4.01 -17.82
N HIS A 37 6.79 3.00 -18.65
CA HIS A 37 6.03 1.75 -18.64
C HIS A 37 6.17 1.00 -17.30
N VAL A 38 7.39 0.88 -16.78
CA VAL A 38 7.65 0.27 -15.47
C VAL A 38 6.99 1.06 -14.33
N GLN A 39 6.98 2.40 -14.41
CA GLN A 39 6.23 3.23 -13.46
C GLN A 39 4.74 2.90 -13.51
N VAL A 40 4.12 2.86 -14.70
CA VAL A 40 2.69 2.51 -14.84
C VAL A 40 2.38 1.12 -14.28
N LEU A 41 3.22 0.12 -14.54
CA LEU A 41 3.03 -1.23 -13.97
C LEU A 41 3.17 -1.23 -12.46
N SER A 42 4.15 -0.52 -11.93
CA SER A 42 4.32 -0.32 -10.48
C SER A 42 3.09 0.37 -9.88
N ASP A 43 2.50 1.32 -10.61
CA ASP A 43 1.28 2.03 -10.24
C ASP A 43 0.07 1.14 -10.10
N ILE A 44 -0.13 0.27 -11.08
CA ILE A 44 -1.19 -0.73 -11.06
C ILE A 44 -0.96 -1.69 -9.89
N PHE A 45 0.26 -2.21 -9.73
CA PHE A 45 0.60 -3.12 -8.63
C PHE A 45 0.28 -2.52 -7.26
N TRP A 46 0.81 -1.33 -6.94
CA TRP A 46 0.61 -0.71 -5.64
C TRP A 46 -0.85 -0.33 -5.37
N LYS A 47 -1.61 0.01 -6.42
CA LYS A 47 -3.05 0.26 -6.31
C LYS A 47 -3.81 -1.01 -5.89
N HIS A 48 -3.54 -2.14 -6.55
CA HIS A 48 -4.16 -3.42 -6.22
C HIS A 48 -3.69 -3.93 -4.86
N TRP A 49 -2.38 -3.96 -4.63
CA TRP A 49 -1.79 -4.39 -3.37
C TRP A 49 -2.38 -3.60 -2.19
N ARG A 50 -2.53 -2.26 -2.29
CA ARG A 50 -3.13 -1.45 -1.22
C ARG A 50 -4.61 -1.78 -0.99
N SER A 51 -5.36 -2.00 -2.06
CA SER A 51 -6.78 -2.37 -1.96
C SER A 51 -6.95 -3.72 -1.29
N ASP A 52 -6.17 -4.70 -1.72
CA ASP A 52 -6.48 -6.11 -1.51
C ASP A 52 -5.70 -6.66 -0.30
N TYR A 53 -4.42 -6.32 -0.16
CA TYR A 53 -3.60 -6.78 0.97
C TYR A 53 -4.11 -6.26 2.32
N LEU A 54 -4.51 -4.98 2.38
CA LEU A 54 -5.07 -4.42 3.61
C LEU A 54 -6.42 -5.04 3.97
N GLN A 55 -7.23 -5.40 2.97
CA GLN A 55 -8.46 -6.16 3.21
C GLN A 55 -8.16 -7.56 3.75
N CYS A 56 -7.07 -8.19 3.31
CA CYS A 56 -6.62 -9.46 3.88
C CYS A 56 -6.18 -9.30 5.35
N LEU A 57 -5.56 -8.17 5.72
CA LEU A 57 -5.19 -7.90 7.11
C LEU A 57 -6.41 -7.60 8.00
N GLN A 58 -7.45 -6.94 7.47
CA GLN A 58 -8.75 -6.86 8.13
C GLN A 58 -9.56 -8.12 7.87
N GLN A 59 -9.25 -9.20 8.57
CA GLN A 59 -10.01 -10.44 8.46
C GLN A 59 -11.49 -10.18 8.78
N ARG A 60 -12.36 -10.23 7.75
CA ARG A 60 -13.81 -10.09 7.92
C ARG A 60 -14.31 -11.26 8.76
N ARG A 61 -14.82 -10.94 9.95
CA ARG A 61 -15.44 -11.93 10.82
C ARG A 61 -16.75 -12.38 10.19
N LYS A 62 -16.95 -13.69 10.10
CA LYS A 62 -18.31 -14.22 9.91
C LYS A 62 -19.11 -13.84 11.16
N TRP A 63 -20.37 -13.46 10.98
CA TRP A 63 -21.33 -12.97 11.98
C TRP A 63 -21.47 -13.81 13.27
N HIS A 64 -20.79 -14.95 13.37
CA HIS A 64 -20.88 -15.91 14.47
C HIS A 64 -19.77 -15.77 15.53
N VAL A 65 -18.76 -14.91 15.33
CA VAL A 65 -17.69 -14.71 16.32
C VAL A 65 -17.61 -13.24 16.70
N ASP A 66 -18.03 -12.94 17.94
CA ASP A 66 -17.81 -11.63 18.55
C ASP A 66 -16.33 -11.56 18.96
N LYS A 67 -15.64 -10.49 18.55
CA LYS A 67 -14.29 -10.17 19.05
C LYS A 67 -14.32 -8.72 19.48
N ASP A 68 -13.47 -8.40 20.43
CA ASP A 68 -13.38 -7.08 21.04
C ASP A 68 -13.36 -5.95 20.01
N ASP A 69 -14.09 -4.89 20.36
CA ASP A 69 -14.02 -3.60 19.69
C ASP A 69 -12.65 -2.98 19.96
N ILE A 70 -12.21 -2.10 19.05
CA ILE A 70 -10.98 -1.30 19.22
C ILE A 70 -11.08 -0.48 20.50
N LYS A 71 -9.99 -0.43 21.27
CA LYS A 71 -9.86 0.27 22.55
C LYS A 71 -8.89 1.44 22.44
N VAL A 72 -9.01 2.36 23.39
CA VAL A 72 -8.04 3.44 23.55
C VAL A 72 -6.70 2.84 23.94
N GLY A 73 -5.61 3.27 23.28
CA GLY A 73 -4.26 2.74 23.46
C GLY A 73 -3.83 1.70 22.42
N ASP A 74 -4.77 1.16 21.63
CA ASP A 74 -4.44 0.16 20.60
C ASP A 74 -3.53 0.76 19.51
N VAL A 75 -2.55 -0.03 19.07
CA VAL A 75 -1.66 0.31 17.96
C VAL A 75 -2.27 -0.17 16.65
N ILE A 76 -2.47 0.78 15.73
CA ILE A 76 -3.17 0.54 14.46
C ILE A 76 -2.35 1.05 13.27
N LEU A 77 -2.55 0.44 12.11
CA LEU A 77 -2.23 1.04 10.81
C LEU A 77 -3.44 1.79 10.27
N MET A 78 -3.26 3.06 9.92
CA MET A 78 -4.30 3.83 9.24
C MET A 78 -4.26 3.59 7.74
N ARG A 79 -5.42 3.28 7.15
CA ARG A 79 -5.61 3.24 5.71
C ARG A 79 -6.07 4.60 5.21
N ASP A 80 -5.20 5.29 4.49
CA ASP A 80 -5.58 6.51 3.78
C ASP A 80 -5.28 6.37 2.28
N LYS A 81 -6.29 6.68 1.46
CA LYS A 81 -6.17 6.62 -0.01
C LYS A 81 -5.26 7.73 -0.55
N SER A 82 -5.11 8.83 0.18
CA SER A 82 -4.32 10.00 -0.21
C SER A 82 -2.81 9.83 0.04
N ILE A 83 -2.40 8.80 0.76
CA ILE A 83 -1.01 8.57 1.14
C ILE A 83 -0.18 7.99 -0.02
N TYR A 84 1.09 8.41 -0.11
CA TYR A 84 2.04 7.99 -1.13
C TYR A 84 2.35 6.48 -1.06
N ARG A 85 3.00 5.95 -2.10
CA ARG A 85 3.42 4.54 -2.16
C ARG A 85 4.37 4.23 -1.01
N GLY A 86 4.17 3.10 -0.34
CA GLY A 86 5.07 2.64 0.72
C GLY A 86 4.92 3.36 2.06
N GLU A 87 4.08 4.38 2.19
CA GLU A 87 3.79 5.01 3.47
C GLU A 87 2.70 4.24 4.22
N TRP A 88 3.04 3.83 5.45
CA TRP A 88 2.19 3.08 6.37
C TRP A 88 2.09 3.84 7.68
N PRO A 89 1.13 4.79 7.80
CA PRO A 89 1.02 5.60 8.99
C PRO A 89 0.58 4.74 10.18
N LEU A 90 1.53 4.52 11.08
CA LEU A 90 1.28 3.88 12.37
C LEU A 90 0.69 4.90 13.34
N GLY A 91 -0.38 4.51 14.03
CA GLY A 91 -1.08 5.35 14.97
C GLY A 91 -1.44 4.63 16.25
N ILE A 92 -1.78 5.43 17.25
CA ILE A 92 -2.36 4.96 18.51
C ILE A 92 -3.79 5.51 18.59
N VAL A 93 -4.72 4.68 19.03
CA VAL A 93 -6.10 5.10 19.27
C VAL A 93 -6.15 5.99 20.50
N GLU A 94 -6.59 7.23 20.33
CA GLU A 94 -6.70 8.23 21.39
C GLU A 94 -8.11 8.28 21.98
N GLU A 95 -9.14 8.12 21.14
CA GLU A 95 -10.55 8.14 21.56
C GLU A 95 -11.38 7.24 20.66
N VAL A 96 -12.43 6.62 21.21
CA VAL A 96 -13.36 5.75 20.46
C VAL A 96 -14.78 6.28 20.53
N PHE A 97 -15.47 6.32 19.39
CA PHE A 97 -16.87 6.76 19.30
C PHE A 97 -17.79 5.56 19.13
N LYS A 98 -18.53 5.25 20.20
CA LYS A 98 -19.57 4.23 20.21
C LYS A 98 -20.86 4.78 19.60
N SER A 99 -21.57 3.92 18.89
CA SER A 99 -22.92 4.22 18.42
C SER A 99 -23.96 3.80 19.47
N ASP A 100 -25.25 4.00 19.15
CA ASP A 100 -26.37 3.71 20.04
C ASP A 100 -26.48 2.21 20.39
N ASP A 101 -26.02 1.34 19.49
CA ASP A 101 -25.91 -0.12 19.72
C ASP A 101 -24.68 -0.54 20.54
N GLY A 102 -23.92 0.42 21.07
CA GLY A 102 -22.72 0.18 21.87
C GLY A 102 -21.47 -0.22 21.09
N LYS A 103 -21.55 -0.40 19.77
CA LYS A 103 -20.41 -0.79 18.91
C LYS A 103 -19.61 0.43 18.47
N VAL A 104 -18.28 0.30 18.44
CA VAL A 104 -17.39 1.35 17.93
C VAL A 104 -17.45 1.36 16.39
N ARG A 105 -17.69 2.53 15.77
CA ARG A 105 -17.67 2.68 14.30
C ARG A 105 -16.62 3.67 13.80
N LYS A 106 -16.18 4.58 14.67
CA LYS A 106 -15.17 5.59 14.40
C LYS A 106 -14.24 5.72 15.59
N ALA A 107 -12.99 6.05 15.34
CA ALA A 107 -12.02 6.36 16.38
C ALA A 107 -11.14 7.55 15.97
N ARG A 108 -10.68 8.27 16.98
CA ARG A 108 -9.67 9.32 16.85
C ARG A 108 -8.30 8.69 17.04
N LEU A 109 -7.43 8.93 16.08
CA LEU A 109 -6.10 8.34 15.97
C LEU A 109 -5.06 9.44 16.11
N ARG A 110 -4.00 9.18 16.86
CA ARG A 110 -2.80 10.00 16.90
C ARG A 110 -1.71 9.32 16.10
N ILE A 111 -1.24 9.98 15.05
CA ILE A 111 -0.23 9.48 14.11
C ILE A 111 0.98 10.41 14.15
N TYR A 112 2.18 9.84 14.16
CA TYR A 112 3.41 10.61 14.06
C TYR A 112 3.85 10.67 12.60
N LYS A 113 3.76 11.86 12.00
CA LYS A 113 4.26 12.11 10.64
C LYS A 113 5.30 13.22 10.69
N GLU A 114 6.49 12.96 10.16
CA GLU A 114 7.59 13.95 10.06
C GLU A 114 7.92 14.63 11.41
N GLY A 115 7.91 13.86 12.50
CA GLY A 115 8.21 14.37 13.85
C GLY A 115 7.07 15.15 14.52
N LYS A 116 5.91 15.30 13.87
CA LYS A 116 4.72 15.95 14.44
C LYS A 116 3.61 14.94 14.69
N ALA A 117 2.95 15.08 15.83
CA ALA A 117 1.73 14.34 16.13
C ALA A 117 0.57 15.02 15.39
N VAL A 118 -0.09 14.27 14.52
CA VAL A 118 -1.29 14.69 13.80
C VAL A 118 -2.43 13.77 14.17
N THR A 119 -3.59 14.37 14.46
CA THR A 119 -4.77 13.64 14.89
C THR A 119 -5.74 13.48 13.72
N TYR A 120 -6.25 12.27 13.53
CA TYR A 120 -7.19 11.92 12.47
C TYR A 120 -8.43 11.23 13.05
N THR A 121 -9.61 11.59 12.56
CA THR A 121 -10.84 10.84 12.86
C THR A 121 -11.18 9.97 11.67
N ARG A 122 -11.16 8.64 11.85
CA ARG A 122 -11.39 7.66 10.78
C ARG A 122 -12.42 6.60 11.19
N PRO A 123 -13.11 5.96 10.23
CA PRO A 123 -13.92 4.78 10.50
C PRO A 123 -13.05 3.54 10.77
N ILE A 124 -13.56 2.57 11.52
CA ILE A 124 -12.82 1.33 11.82
C ILE A 124 -12.47 0.53 10.56
N SER A 125 -13.29 0.61 9.51
CA SER A 125 -13.01 -0.01 8.21
C SER A 125 -11.74 0.51 7.52
N GLU A 126 -11.15 1.59 8.05
CA GLU A 126 -9.90 2.17 7.58
C GLU A 126 -8.76 1.99 8.61
N MET A 127 -8.90 1.06 9.56
CA MET A 127 -7.91 0.81 10.62
C MET A 127 -7.58 -0.68 10.70
N VAL A 128 -6.30 -1.03 10.74
CA VAL A 128 -5.85 -2.40 10.95
C VAL A 128 -5.19 -2.49 12.33
N LEU A 129 -5.70 -3.34 13.21
CA LEU A 129 -5.09 -3.60 14.51
C LEU A 129 -3.80 -4.42 14.32
N LEU A 130 -2.70 -4.03 14.97
CA LEU A 130 -1.41 -4.71 14.84
C LEU A 130 -1.01 -5.55 16.05
N VAL A 131 -1.52 -5.22 17.23
CA VAL A 131 -1.20 -5.91 18.49
C VAL A 131 -2.53 -6.16 19.19
N ASP A 132 -2.86 -7.44 19.39
CA ASP A 132 -3.94 -7.90 20.29
C ASP A 132 -3.37 -8.07 21.71
#